data_AF-A0A8C9F3Q6-F1
#
_entry.id   AF-A0A8C9F3Q6-F1
#
_cell.length_a   1.000
_cell.length_b   1.000
_cell.length_c   1.000
_cell.angle_alpha   90.00
_cell.angle_beta   90.00
_cell.angle_gamma   90.00
#
_symmetry.space_group_name_H-M   'P 1'
#
loop_
_entity.id
_entity.type
_entity.pdbx_description
1 polymer ?
#
loop_
_entity_poly.entity_id
_entity_poly.type
_entity_poly.pdbx_seq_one_letter_code
_entity_poly.pdbx_strand_id
1 'polypeptide(L)'
;MVLLESEQFLTELTRLFQKCRTSGSVFITLKKYDGRTKPVPRKGHVESFEPADNKCLLRATDGKKKISTVVSDSSEVSFGRSTCRDIKKSNI
;
A
#
# COMPACT_ATOMS: atom_id res chain seq x y z
N MET A 1 -6.43 -6.65 -7.83
CA MET A 1 -5.73 -5.96 -6.72
C MET A 1 -6.78 -5.10 -6.06
N VAL A 2 -6.97 -5.24 -4.76
CA VAL A 2 -8.06 -4.56 -4.02
C VAL A 2 -7.51 -3.33 -3.31
N LEU A 3 -8.17 -2.18 -3.47
CA LEU A 3 -7.87 -0.97 -2.72
C LEU A 3 -8.71 -0.98 -1.43
N LEU A 4 -8.03 -0.94 -0.28
CA LEU A 4 -8.62 -1.02 1.05
C LEU A 4 -8.33 0.27 1.82
N GLU A 5 -9.17 0.55 2.81
CA GLU A 5 -8.85 1.54 3.85
C GLU A 5 -7.69 1.07 4.72
N SER A 6 -7.01 2.00 5.38
CA SER A 6 -5.81 1.73 6.18
C SER A 6 -5.99 0.64 7.24
N GLU A 7 -7.08 0.66 8.01
CA GLU A 7 -7.34 -0.32 9.06
C GLU A 7 -7.58 -1.74 8.50
N GLN A 8 -8.35 -1.83 7.41
CA GLN A 8 -8.61 -3.09 6.72
C GLN A 8 -7.33 -3.63 6.07
N PHE A 9 -6.50 -2.74 5.51
CA PHE A 9 -5.22 -3.12 4.95
C PHE A 9 -4.29 -3.72 6.01
N LEU A 10 -4.17 -3.11 7.19
CA LEU A 10 -3.35 -3.65 8.28
C LEU A 10 -3.83 -5.03 8.73
N THR A 11 -5.15 -5.19 8.90
CA THR A 11 -5.76 -6.49 9.25
C THR A 11 -5.42 -7.57 8.22
N GLU A 12 -5.55 -7.26 6.93
CA GLU A 12 -5.24 -8.19 5.85
C GLU A 12 -3.73 -8.43 5.68
N LEU A 13 -2.91 -7.43 6.00
CA LEU A 13 -1.45 -7.56 6.02
C LEU A 13 -1.00 -8.54 7.12
N THR A 14 -1.56 -8.43 8.33
CA THR A 14 -1.30 -9.39 9.41
C THR A 14 -1.68 -10.82 8.99
N ARG A 15 -2.83 -10.99 8.32
CA ARG A 15 -3.27 -12.30 7.80
C ARG A 15 -2.31 -12.86 6.75
N LEU A 16 -1.78 -12.02 5.86
CA LEU A 16 -0.76 -12.43 4.88
C LEU A 16 0.50 -12.96 5.57
N PHE A 17 1.00 -12.24 6.58
CA PHE A 17 2.18 -12.68 7.32
C PHE A 17 1.95 -13.98 8.11
N GLN A 18 0.80 -14.11 8.77
CA GLN A 18 0.44 -15.35 9.49
C GLN A 18 0.39 -16.56 8.55
N LYS A 19 -0.18 -16.38 7.35
CA LYS A 19 -0.29 -17.44 6.33
C LYS A 19 1.07 -17.84 5.75
N CYS A 20 1.98 -16.88 5.57
CA CYS A 20 3.32 -17.12 5.02
C CYS A 20 4.39 -17.42 6.09
N ARG A 21 3.99 -17.64 7.36
CA ARG A 21 4.94 -17.84 8.48
C ARG A 21 5.79 -19.10 8.33
N THR A 22 5.21 -20.19 7.86
CA THR A 22 5.92 -21.48 7.69
C THR A 22 6.51 -21.65 6.30
N SER A 23 5.87 -21.08 5.28
CA SER A 23 6.31 -21.17 3.89
C SER A 23 5.75 -20.02 3.06
N GLY A 24 6.58 -19.48 2.16
CA GLY A 24 6.23 -18.40 1.25
C GLY A 24 6.93 -17.09 1.58
N SER A 25 6.63 -16.07 0.78
CA SER A 25 7.21 -14.73 0.95
C SER A 25 6.12 -13.69 0.76
N VAL A 26 6.15 -12.66 1.59
CA VAL A 26 5.27 -11.50 1.46
C VAL A 26 6.07 -10.37 0.81
N PHE A 27 5.62 -9.90 -0.33
CA PHE A 27 6.19 -8.76 -1.03
C PHE A 27 5.42 -7.50 -0.68
N ILE A 28 6.12 -6.48 -0.18
CA ILE A 28 5.56 -5.17 0.11
C ILE A 28 6.23 -4.14 -0.81
N THR A 29 5.45 -3.24 -1.40
CA THR A 29 5.95 -2.16 -2.23
C THR A 29 5.31 -0.85 -1.80
N LEU A 30 6.15 0.18 -1.63
CA LEU A 30 5.75 1.56 -1.36
C LEU A 30 6.12 2.40 -2.59
N LYS A 31 5.17 3.14 -3.14
CA LYS A 31 5.40 4.04 -4.29
C LYS A 31 4.71 5.38 -4.06
N LYS A 32 5.37 6.49 -4.40
CA LYS A 32 4.72 7.81 -4.42
C LYS A 32 3.49 7.75 -5.33
N TYR A 33 2.36 8.26 -4.83
CA TYR A 33 1.08 8.26 -5.53
C TYR A 33 0.65 9.68 -5.85
N ASP A 34 0.42 9.94 -7.13
CA ASP A 34 0.06 11.26 -7.68
C ASP A 34 -1.47 11.47 -7.75
N GLY A 35 -2.27 10.60 -7.14
CA GLY A 35 -3.73 10.70 -7.14
C GLY A 35 -4.39 10.28 -8.46
N ARG A 36 -3.61 9.82 -9.45
CA ARG A 36 -4.13 9.47 -10.77
C ARG A 36 -4.85 8.12 -10.75
N THR A 37 -6.05 8.11 -11.32
CA THR A 37 -6.87 6.90 -11.51
C THR A 37 -7.01 6.50 -12.98
N LYS A 38 -6.58 7.37 -13.89
CA LYS A 38 -6.62 7.18 -15.35
C LYS A 38 -5.21 7.32 -15.94
N PRO A 39 -4.91 6.61 -17.05
CA PRO A 39 -3.65 6.79 -17.77
C PRO A 39 -3.52 8.22 -18.31
N VAL A 40 -2.28 8.72 -18.39
CA VAL A 40 -1.99 10.03 -18.98
C VAL A 40 -2.39 10.01 -20.46
N PRO A 41 -3.22 10.97 -20.93
CA PRO A 41 -3.58 11.06 -22.34
C PRO A 41 -2.33 11.16 -23.23
N ARG A 42 -2.39 10.58 -24.44
CA ARG A 42 -1.33 10.80 -25.44
C ARG A 42 -1.28 12.29 -25.79
N LYS A 43 -0.06 12.80 -26.05
CA LYS A 43 0.28 14.22 -26.26
C LYS A 43 -0.83 14.99 -26.99
N GLY A 44 -1.42 15.99 -26.33
CA GLY A 44 -2.43 16.88 -26.91
C GLY A 44 -3.48 17.40 -25.92
N HIS A 45 -3.68 16.73 -24.78
CA HIS A 45 -4.60 17.17 -23.74
C HIS A 45 -3.87 17.27 -22.40
N VAL A 46 -3.40 18.47 -22.07
CA VAL A 46 -2.79 18.77 -20.77
C VAL A 46 -3.93 19.16 -19.84
N GLU A 47 -4.62 18.19 -19.25
CA GLU A 47 -5.32 18.46 -18.00
C GLU A 47 -4.23 18.72 -16.95
N SER A 48 -4.22 19.94 -16.41
CA SER A 48 -3.33 20.32 -15.30
C SER A 48 -3.74 19.52 -14.07
N PHE A 49 -3.20 18.31 -13.94
CA PHE A 49 -3.28 17.55 -12.70
C PHE A 49 -2.30 18.18 -11.72
N GLU A 50 -2.82 19.01 -10.82
CA GLU A 50 -2.09 19.38 -9.61
C GLU A 50 -1.71 18.07 -8.88
N PRO A 51 -0.42 17.73 -8.77
CA PRO A 51 -0.02 16.54 -8.04
C PRO A 51 -0.53 16.70 -6.61
N ALA A 52 -1.39 15.79 -6.15
CA ALA A 52 -1.79 15.77 -4.76
C ALA A 52 -0.53 15.53 -3.94
N ASP A 53 0.00 16.60 -3.34
CA ASP A 53 1.26 16.54 -2.63
C ASP A 53 1.16 15.52 -1.49
N ASN A 54 2.15 14.64 -1.49
CA ASN A 54 2.46 13.68 -0.42
C ASN A 54 1.40 12.60 -0.11
N LYS A 55 1.00 11.87 -1.16
CA LYS A 55 0.36 10.56 -1.03
C LYS A 55 1.31 9.43 -1.42
N CYS A 56 1.13 8.29 -0.76
CA CYS A 56 1.89 7.07 -0.94
C CYS A 56 0.94 5.89 -1.18
N LEU A 57 1.23 5.06 -2.17
CA LEU A 57 0.51 3.81 -2.44
C LEU A 57 1.33 2.65 -1.88
N LEU A 58 0.75 1.95 -0.91
CA LEU A 58 1.28 0.70 -0.39
C LEU A 58 0.60 -0.49 -1.08
N ARG A 59 1.38 -1.52 -1.39
CA ARG A 59 0.90 -2.78 -1.96
C ARG A 59 1.54 -3.94 -1.21
N ALA A 60 0.75 -4.98 -0.92
CA ALA A 60 1.25 -6.22 -0.31
C ALA A 60 0.68 -7.45 -1.01
N THR A 61 1.49 -8.51 -1.14
CA THR A 61 1.11 -9.76 -1.79
C THR A 61 1.91 -10.97 -1.33
N ASP A 62 1.25 -12.13 -1.16
CA ASP A 62 1.88 -13.46 -0.97
C ASP A 62 2.13 -14.20 -2.30
N GLY A 63 1.98 -13.49 -3.42
CA GLY A 63 1.97 -14.04 -4.78
C GLY A 63 0.59 -14.50 -5.25
N LYS A 64 -0.35 -14.71 -4.33
CA LYS A 64 -1.74 -15.13 -4.64
C LYS A 64 -2.72 -13.98 -4.40
N LYS A 65 -2.81 -13.49 -3.16
CA LYS A 65 -3.67 -12.38 -2.74
C LYS A 65 -2.91 -11.06 -2.83
N LYS A 66 -3.53 -10.05 -3.46
CA LYS A 66 -2.96 -8.71 -3.67
C LYS A 66 -3.83 -7.63 -3.04
N ILE A 67 -3.32 -6.96 -2.00
CA ILE A 67 -3.99 -5.85 -1.31
C ILE A 67 -3.20 -4.55 -1.51
N SER A 68 -3.88 -3.41 -1.43
CA SER A 68 -3.27 -2.08 -1.56
C SER A 68 -4.02 -1.04 -0.75
N THR A 69 -3.33 0.00 -0.30
CA THR A 69 -3.92 1.17 0.38
C THR A 69 -3.19 2.44 -0.02
N VAL A 70 -3.90 3.58 0.02
CA VAL A 70 -3.32 4.90 -0.19
C VAL A 70 -3.22 5.59 1.16
N VAL A 71 -2.00 6.00 1.51
CA VAL A 71 -1.66 6.73 2.73
C VAL A 71 -1.34 8.16 2.35
N SER A 72 -1.77 9.12 3.18
CA SER A 72 -1.43 10.54 3.03
C SER A 72 -0.56 10.98 4.21
N ASP A 73 0.25 12.03 4.06
CA ASP A 73 1.16 12.58 5.09
C ASP A 73 0.59 12.61 6.51
N SER A 74 -0.65 13.08 6.68
CA SER A 74 -1.28 13.21 8.01
C SER A 74 -1.40 11.89 8.78
N SER A 75 -1.35 10.76 8.06
CA SER A 75 -1.52 9.41 8.58
C SER A 75 -0.26 8.55 8.42
N GLU A 76 0.82 9.06 7.83
CA GLU A 76 2.03 8.29 7.53
C GLU A 76 2.76 7.81 8.79
N VAL A 77 2.88 8.67 9.81
CA VAL A 77 3.63 8.34 11.03
C VAL A 77 2.96 7.21 11.83
N SER A 78 1.64 7.25 11.97
CA SER A 78 0.87 6.20 12.65
C SER A 78 0.86 4.92 11.84
N PHE A 79 0.66 5.02 10.52
CA PHE A 79 0.59 3.87 9.63
C PHE A 79 1.94 3.15 9.50
N GLY A 80 3.05 3.89 9.39
CA GLY A 80 4.40 3.34 9.36
C GLY A 80 4.77 2.63 10.66
N ARG A 81 4.39 3.19 11.82
CA ARG A 81 4.58 2.53 13.13
C ARG A 81 3.81 1.22 13.25
N SER A 82 2.54 1.19 12.83
CA SER A 82 1.72 -0.03 12.86
C SER A 82 2.27 -1.09 11.91
N THR A 83 2.58 -0.73 10.67
CA THR A 83 3.16 -1.64 9.67
C THR A 83 4.48 -2.24 10.16
N CYS A 84 5.38 -1.42 10.72
CA CYS A 84 6.66 -1.89 11.27
C CYS A 84 6.47 -2.83 12.48
N ARG A 85 5.48 -2.55 13.32
CA ARG A 85 5.12 -3.44 14.44
C ARG A 85 4.64 -4.81 13.94
N ASP A 86 3.80 -4.84 12.92
CA ASP A 86 3.27 -6.10 12.36
C ASP A 86 4.36 -6.93 11.68
N ILE A 87 5.27 -6.27 10.97
CA ILE A 87 6.46 -6.93 10.38
C ILE A 87 7.35 -7.53 11.49
N LYS A 88 7.62 -6.78 12.56
CA LYS A 88 8.44 -7.28 13.68
C LYS A 88 7.78 -8.44 14.41
N LYS A 89 6.47 -8.35 14.71
CA LYS A 89 5.71 -9.43 15.35
C LYS A 89 5.65 -10.71 14.50
N SER A 90 5.67 -10.57 13.18
CA SER A 90 5.56 -11.72 12.28
C SER A 90 6.87 -12.52 12.16
N ASN A 91 8.03 -11.89 12.43
CA ASN A 91 9.36 -12.49 12.33
C ASN A 91 9.93 -13.01 13.67
N ILE A 92 9.20 -12.83 14.78
CA ILE A 92 9.43 -13.47 16.09
C ILE A 92 8.42 -14.62 16.21
#